data_AF-R6I5R5-F1
#
_entry.id   AF-R6I5R5-F1
#
_cell.length_a   1.000
_cell.length_b   1.000
_cell.length_c   1.000
_cell.angle_alpha   90.00
_cell.angle_beta   90.00
_cell.angle_gamma   90.00
#
_symmetry.space_group_name_H-M   'P 1'
#
loop_
_entity.id
_entity.type
_entity.pdbx_description
1 polymer ?
#
loop_
_entity_poly.entity_id
_entity_poly.type
_entity_poly.pdbx_seq_one_letter_code
_entity_poly.pdbx_strand_id
1 'polypeptide(L)' 'MISAEPGIYLPGKFGVRIEDVLILREGGCEVITKAAKQLLIL' A
#
# COMPACT_ATOMS: atom_id res chain seq x y z
N MET A 1 3.08 13.39 6.42
CA MET A 1 2.18 12.28 6.04
C MET A 1 2.45 11.97 4.58
N ILE A 2 2.60 10.70 4.23
CA ILE A 2 2.94 10.25 2.89
C ILE A 2 2.21 8.93 2.59
N SER A 3 1.99 8.63 1.31
CA SER A 3 1.53 7.31 0.86
C SER A 3 2.73 6.47 0.40
N ALA A 4 2.75 5.20 0.81
CA ALA A 4 3.61 4.18 0.22
C ALA A 4 2.73 3.23 -0.60
N GLU A 5 2.76 3.39 -1.91
CA GLU A 5 1.81 2.75 -2.82
C GLU A 5 2.45 2.09 -4.07
N PRO A 6 3.38 1.14 -3.89
CA PRO A 6 3.98 0.45 -5.04
C PRO A 6 2.92 -0.32 -5.83
N GLY A 7 3.08 -0.32 -7.15
CA GLY A 7 2.21 -1.06 -8.05
C GLY A 7 2.94 -1.70 -9.22
N ILE A 8 2.43 -2.85 -9.66
CA ILE A 8 2.85 -3.54 -10.88
C ILE A 8 1.67 -3.55 -11.84
N TYR A 9 1.91 -3.18 -13.09
CA TYR A 9 0.89 -3.09 -14.12
C TYR A 9 1.31 -3.89 -15.34
N LEU A 10 0.46 -4.84 -15.74
CA LEU A 10 0.67 -5.69 -16.92
C LEU A 10 -0.32 -5.27 -18.02
N PRO A 11 0.16 -4.61 -19.10
CA PRO A 11 -0.70 -4.16 -20.19
C PRO A 11 -1.55 -5.29 -20.78
N GLY A 12 -2.84 -5.02 -20.99
CA GLY A 12 -3.81 -5.99 -21.53
C GLY A 12 -4.17 -7.14 -20.57
N LYS A 13 -3.71 -7.10 -19.31
CA LYS A 13 -4.05 -8.09 -18.27
C LYS A 13 -4.66 -7.38 -17.05
N PHE A 14 -3.85 -7.11 -16.04
CA PHE A 14 -4.28 -6.52 -14.78
C PHE A 14 -3.14 -5.70 -14.16
N GLY A 15 -3.48 -4.92 -13.14
CA GLY A 15 -2.52 -4.27 -12.26
C GLY A 15 -2.87 -4.52 -10.80
N VAL A 16 -1.86 -4.46 -9.95
CA VAL A 16 -2.01 -4.53 -8.50
C VAL A 16 -1.26 -3.36 -7.90
N ARG A 17 -1.91 -2.64 -6.99
CA ARG A 17 -1.30 -1.62 -6.12
C ARG A 17 -1.73 -1.92 -4.69
N ILE A 18 -0.78 -1.91 -3.77
CA ILE A 18 -1.05 -1.98 -2.33
C ILE A 18 -0.60 -0.65 -1.75
N GLU A 19 -1.46 -0.02 -0.95
CA GLU A 19 -1.24 1.31 -0.42
C GLU A 19 -1.34 1.32 1.11
N ASP A 20 -0.42 2.06 1.72
CA ASP A 20 -0.48 2.48 3.11
C ASP A 20 -0.27 3.99 3.23
N VAL A 21 -1.00 4.61 4.16
CA VAL A 21 -0.72 5.98 4.58
C VAL A 21 0.11 5.93 5.85
N LEU A 22 1.20 6.69 5.86
CA LEU A 22 2.17 6.74 6.94
C LEU A 22 2.41 8.16 7.45
N ILE A 23 2.67 8.25 8.75
CA ILE A 23 3.20 9.43 9.42
C ILE A 23 4.69 9.19 9.67
N LEU A 24 5.54 10.07 9.12
CA LEU A 24 6.97 10.04 9.41
C LEU A 24 7.21 10.51 10.84
N ARG A 25 8.09 9.82 11.55
CA ARG A 25 8.53 10.14 12.92
C ARG A 25 10.05 10.15 12.95
N GLU A 26 10.62 10.69 14.02
CA GLU A 26 12.05 10.52 14.27
C GLU A 26 12.37 9.02 14.42
N GLY A 27 13.32 8.51 13.64
CA GLY A 27 13.72 7.09 13.66
C GLY A 27 12.82 6.11 12.91
N GLY A 28 11.75 6.54 12.23
CA GLY A 28 10.91 5.62 11.46
C GLY A 28 9.59 6.20 10.93
N CYS A 29 8.61 5.33 10.70
CA CYS A 29 7.26 5.73 10.29
C CYS A 29 6.20 4.90 11.02
N GLU A 30 5.03 5.51 11.20
CA GLU A 30 3.84 4.84 11.72
C GLU A 30 2.83 4.66 10.59
N VAL A 31 2.38 3.43 10.37
CA VAL A 31 1.32 3.10 9.41
C VAL A 31 -0.03 3.27 10.08
N ILE A 32 -0.90 4.10 9.50
CA ILE A 32 -2.24 4.36 10.06
C ILE A 32 -3.35 3.58 9.35
N THR A 33 -3.09 3.07 8.14
CA THR A 33 -4.01 2.21 7.39
C THR A 33 -3.92 0.76 7.89
N LYS A 34 -5.07 0.18 8.29
CA LYS A 34 -5.12 -1.15 8.96
C LYS A 34 -5.72 -2.26 8.12
N ALA A 35 -6.14 -1.97 6.89
CA ALA A 35 -6.70 -2.99 6.00
C ALA A 35 -5.68 -4.11 5.76
N ALA A 36 -6.17 -5.35 5.74
CA ALA A 36 -5.36 -6.51 5.38
C ALA A 36 -4.82 -6.35 3.95
N LYS A 37 -3.55 -6.69 3.76
CA LYS A 37 -2.83 -6.49 2.48
C LYS A 37 -2.72 -7.79 1.68
N GLN A 38 -3.29 -8.87 2.22
CA GLN A 38 -3.39 -10.16 1.55
C GLN A 38 -4.51 -10.10 0.52
N LEU A 39 -4.38 -10.90 -0.54
CA LEU A 39 -5.44 -11.06 -1.52
C LEU A 39 -6.67 -11.67 -0.85
N LEU A 40 -7.76 -10.90 -0.82
CA LEU A 40 -9.08 -11.38 -0.42
C LEU A 40 -9.84 -11.84 -1.65
N ILE A 41 -10.36 -13.06 -1.63
CA ILE A 41 -11.27 -13.60 -2.64
C ILE A 41 -12.66 -13.65 -2.00
N LEU A 42 -13.66 -13.08 -2.68
CA LEU A 42 -15.04 -12.94 -2.20
C LEU A 42 -15.94 -14.09 -2.66
#